data_AF-A0A925S143-F1
#
_entry.id   AF-A0A925S143-F1
#
_cell.length_a   1.000
_cell.length_b   1.000
_cell.length_c   1.000
_cell.angle_alpha   90.00
_cell.angle_beta   90.00
_cell.angle_gamma   90.00
#
_symmetry.space_group_name_H-M   'P 1'
#
loop_
_entity.id
_entity.type
_entity.pdbx_description
1 polymer ?
#
loop_
_entity_poly.entity_id
_entity_poly.type
_entity_poly.pdbx_seq_one_letter_code
_entity_poly.pdbx_strand_id
1 'polypeptide(L)'
;MQRAIRWVWAAGLGLALAGVAGAASAQRVEGDRAFAEGTYAAEVPVRSQTESERSAGFARALSQVFGKISGDRSAASRPGVGQELRHAKDYVEGYDYRQDEGVGPSGAPSYTTTLIVRFDPQKVDGIVAALGLPVWPQPRPKPVLWLAIDDGKGARLVGLNQNNVAKPLTQRAIERG
;
A
#
# COMPACT_ATOMS: atom_id res chain seq x y z
N MET A 1 -40.16 -50.94 -71.76
CA MET A 1 -39.25 -49.80 -72.06
C MET A 1 -39.02 -49.06 -70.74
N GLN A 2 -37.94 -49.40 -70.02
CA GLN A 2 -36.79 -48.51 -69.74
C GLN A 2 -37.20 -47.18 -69.06
N ARG A 3 -36.80 -46.81 -67.83
CA ARG A 3 -35.55 -47.05 -67.08
C ARG A 3 -35.75 -46.84 -65.57
N ALA A 4 -35.09 -47.68 -64.77
CA ALA A 4 -34.85 -47.49 -63.34
C ALA A 4 -33.61 -46.60 -63.12
N ILE A 5 -33.66 -45.72 -62.12
CA ILE A 5 -32.53 -44.90 -61.67
C ILE A 5 -32.02 -45.47 -60.34
N ARG A 6 -30.75 -45.90 -60.33
CA ARG A 6 -29.96 -46.35 -59.18
C ARG A 6 -29.09 -45.20 -58.71
N TRP A 7 -29.05 -44.91 -57.40
CA TRP A 7 -27.90 -44.28 -56.69
C TRP A 7 -28.03 -44.71 -55.20
N VAL A 8 -27.34 -45.77 -54.76
CA VAL A 8 -25.95 -45.84 -54.23
C VAL A 8 -25.80 -45.20 -52.83
N TRP A 9 -25.45 -46.06 -51.88
CA TRP A 9 -25.10 -45.80 -50.48
C TRP A 9 -23.67 -45.26 -50.31
N ALA A 10 -23.43 -44.41 -49.30
CA ALA A 10 -22.14 -44.26 -48.61
C ALA A 10 -22.41 -43.66 -47.22
N ALA A 11 -22.41 -44.45 -46.14
CA ALA A 11 -21.24 -44.80 -45.31
C ALA A 11 -20.65 -43.57 -44.60
N GLY A 12 -21.07 -43.36 -43.35
CA GLY A 12 -20.56 -42.32 -42.44
C GLY A 12 -19.20 -42.68 -41.88
N LEU A 13 -18.31 -41.68 -41.80
CA LEU A 13 -16.98 -41.78 -41.22
C LEU A 13 -16.81 -40.68 -40.18
N GLY A 14 -16.51 -41.09 -38.94
CA GLY A 14 -16.29 -40.21 -37.81
C GLY A 14 -14.95 -39.49 -37.87
N LEU A 15 -14.89 -38.32 -37.24
CA LEU A 15 -13.64 -37.62 -36.96
C LEU A 15 -13.76 -36.90 -35.61
N ALA A 16 -13.06 -37.47 -34.64
CA ALA A 16 -12.86 -36.90 -33.31
C ALA A 16 -11.87 -35.72 -33.40
N LEU A 17 -12.31 -34.53 -32.98
CA LEU A 17 -11.42 -33.39 -32.78
C LEU A 17 -11.14 -33.24 -31.29
N ALA A 18 -9.89 -33.52 -30.93
CA ALA A 18 -9.32 -33.33 -29.61
C ALA A 18 -9.34 -31.83 -29.23
N GLY A 19 -9.93 -31.53 -28.07
CA GLY A 19 -9.90 -30.20 -27.47
C GLY A 19 -8.48 -29.86 -27.02
N VAL A 20 -7.88 -28.87 -27.67
CA VAL A 20 -6.68 -28.19 -27.17
C VAL A 20 -7.10 -27.41 -25.93
N ALA A 21 -6.74 -27.95 -24.76
CA ALA A 21 -6.78 -27.22 -23.51
C ALA A 21 -5.76 -26.07 -23.62
N GLY A 22 -6.25 -24.89 -23.99
CA GLY A 22 -5.46 -23.66 -23.89
C GLY A 22 -5.03 -23.51 -22.44
N ALA A 23 -3.72 -23.56 -22.22
CA ALA A 23 -3.12 -23.07 -21.00
C ALA A 23 -3.58 -21.62 -20.85
N ALA A 24 -4.55 -21.40 -19.96
CA ALA A 24 -4.89 -20.07 -19.50
C ALA A 24 -3.63 -19.55 -18.83
N SER A 25 -2.85 -18.77 -19.58
CA SER A 25 -1.85 -17.87 -19.03
C SER A 25 -2.61 -17.02 -18.02
N ALA A 26 -2.46 -17.37 -16.74
CA ALA A 26 -2.91 -16.59 -15.62
C ALA A 26 -2.23 -15.23 -15.77
N GLN A 27 -2.98 -14.32 -16.37
CA GLN A 27 -2.59 -12.94 -16.58
C GLN A 27 -2.56 -12.35 -15.17
N ARG A 28 -1.40 -12.45 -14.52
CA ARG A 28 -1.14 -11.83 -13.23
C ARG A 28 -1.33 -10.34 -13.46
N VAL A 29 -2.50 -9.84 -13.11
CA VAL A 29 -2.77 -8.42 -12.99
C VAL A 29 -1.96 -7.97 -11.79
N GLU A 30 -0.70 -7.62 -12.02
CA GLU A 30 0.10 -6.74 -11.16
C GLU A 30 -0.50 -5.31 -11.27
N GLY A 31 -1.82 -5.20 -11.06
CA GLY A 31 -2.57 -3.97 -11.15
C GLY A 31 -2.33 -3.17 -9.89
N ASP A 32 -1.87 -1.94 -10.09
CA ASP A 32 -1.79 -0.82 -9.17
C ASP A 32 -2.45 -1.09 -7.79
N ARG A 33 -1.65 -1.60 -6.84
CA ARG A 33 -2.11 -1.77 -5.45
C ARG A 33 -2.16 -0.38 -4.83
N ALA A 34 -3.28 0.01 -4.23
CA ALA A 34 -3.34 1.27 -3.51
C ALA A 34 -2.27 1.31 -2.41
N PHE A 35 -1.44 2.36 -2.44
CA PHE A 35 -0.47 2.67 -1.40
C PHE A 35 -0.53 4.16 -1.05
N ALA A 36 -0.13 4.52 0.16
CA ALA A 36 -0.03 5.92 0.55
C ALA A 36 1.25 6.54 -0.01
N GLU A 37 1.11 7.50 -0.91
CA GLU A 37 2.23 8.29 -1.42
C GLU A 37 2.16 9.74 -0.91
N GLY A 38 3.31 10.30 -0.54
CA GLY A 38 3.43 11.69 -0.12
C GLY A 38 3.13 11.98 1.36
N THR A 39 3.13 13.26 1.70
CA THR A 39 3.04 13.75 3.09
C THR A 39 1.60 13.69 3.64
N TYR A 40 0.60 13.82 2.77
CA TYR A 40 -0.83 13.89 3.11
C TYR A 40 -1.58 12.56 2.99
N ALA A 41 -0.86 11.45 2.87
CA ALA A 41 -1.43 10.12 2.84
C ALA A 41 -0.82 9.23 3.92
N ALA A 42 -1.59 8.25 4.39
CA ALA A 42 -1.12 7.28 5.40
C ALA A 42 -1.77 5.91 5.22
N GLU A 43 -1.08 4.88 5.68
CA GLU A 43 -1.56 3.50 5.74
C GLU A 43 -1.75 3.09 7.21
N VAL A 44 -2.90 2.52 7.53
CA VAL A 44 -3.21 2.04 8.87
C VAL A 44 -3.86 0.67 8.83
N PRO A 45 -3.37 -0.32 9.61
CA PRO A 45 -4.03 -1.60 9.72
C PRO A 45 -5.38 -1.46 10.42
N VAL A 46 -6.41 -2.10 9.89
CA VAL A 46 -7.78 -2.08 10.41
C VAL A 46 -8.27 -3.51 10.65
N ARG A 47 -9.12 -3.66 11.67
CA ARG A 47 -9.68 -4.97 12.04
C ARG A 47 -10.81 -5.43 11.11
N SER A 48 -11.48 -4.46 10.47
CA SER A 48 -12.63 -4.68 9.58
C SER A 48 -12.86 -3.43 8.72
N GLN A 49 -13.75 -3.54 7.73
CA GLN A 49 -14.18 -2.41 6.89
C GLN A 49 -15.46 -1.71 7.41
N THR A 50 -15.82 -1.95 8.67
CA THR A 50 -17.00 -1.32 9.30
C THR A 50 -16.81 0.18 9.44
N GLU A 51 -17.90 0.96 9.45
CA GLU A 51 -17.82 2.43 9.56
C GLU A 51 -17.11 2.88 10.84
N SER A 52 -17.33 2.17 11.95
CA SER A 52 -16.67 2.49 13.23
C SER A 52 -15.16 2.27 13.15
N GLU A 53 -14.71 1.13 12.60
CA GLU A 53 -13.28 0.84 12.47
C GLU A 53 -12.61 1.78 11.44
N ARG A 54 -13.31 2.10 10.35
CA ARG A 54 -12.86 3.07 9.35
C ARG A 54 -12.67 4.46 9.95
N SER A 55 -13.63 4.94 10.74
CA SER A 55 -13.55 6.24 11.42
C SER A 55 -12.37 6.30 12.40
N ALA A 56 -12.15 5.22 13.16
CA ALA A 56 -10.96 5.10 14.01
C ALA A 56 -9.66 4.98 13.19
N GLY A 57 -9.71 4.40 11.99
CA GLY A 57 -8.63 4.38 11.02
C GLY A 57 -8.27 5.78 10.52
N PHE A 58 -9.25 6.62 10.16
CA PHE A 58 -9.01 8.00 9.74
C PHE A 58 -8.31 8.82 10.82
N ALA A 59 -8.73 8.70 12.09
CA ALA A 59 -8.07 9.38 13.20
C ALA A 59 -6.59 8.98 13.32
N ARG A 60 -6.30 7.67 13.24
CA ARG A 60 -4.90 7.16 13.27
C ARG A 60 -4.10 7.64 12.07
N ALA A 61 -4.69 7.64 10.88
CA ALA A 61 -4.05 8.08 9.65
C ALA A 61 -3.72 9.59 9.67
N LEU A 62 -4.65 10.43 10.14
CA LEU A 62 -4.43 11.87 10.26
C LEU A 62 -3.33 12.19 11.29
N SER A 63 -3.28 11.44 12.39
CA SER A 63 -2.19 11.55 13.36
C SER A 63 -0.82 11.26 12.74
N GLN A 64 -0.72 10.29 11.81
CA GLN A 64 0.54 10.05 11.09
C GLN A 64 0.88 11.21 10.15
N VAL A 65 -0.11 11.75 9.43
CA VAL A 65 0.07 12.90 8.54
C VAL A 65 0.57 14.12 9.30
N PHE A 66 -0.02 14.46 10.45
CA PHE A 66 0.51 15.54 11.29
C PHE A 66 1.95 15.30 11.73
N GLY A 67 2.32 14.06 12.06
CA GLY A 67 3.70 13.69 12.35
C GLY A 67 4.64 13.86 11.16
N LYS A 68 4.19 13.50 9.94
CA LYS A 68 4.95 13.68 8.69
C LYS A 68 5.15 15.16 8.38
N ILE A 69 4.10 15.98 8.47
CA ILE A 69 4.16 17.43 8.16
C ILE A 69 5.08 18.16 9.15
N SER A 70 4.96 17.85 10.43
CA SER A 70 5.69 18.55 11.49
C SER A 70 7.09 18.04 11.77
N GLY A 71 7.38 16.79 11.43
CA GLY A 71 8.60 16.11 11.84
C GLY A 71 8.68 15.81 13.34
N ASP A 72 7.65 16.18 14.11
CA ASP A 72 7.58 16.06 15.56
C ASP A 72 6.72 14.84 15.96
N ARG A 73 7.33 13.91 16.70
CA ARG A 73 6.63 12.71 17.20
C ARG A 73 5.56 13.03 18.24
N SER A 74 5.62 14.21 18.86
CA SER A 74 4.64 14.69 19.84
C SER A 74 3.49 15.49 19.21
N ALA A 75 3.44 15.62 17.88
CA ALA A 75 2.39 16.37 17.19
C ALA A 75 0.99 15.91 17.60
N ALA A 76 0.76 14.60 17.73
CA ALA A 76 -0.52 14.02 18.14
C ALA A 76 -0.97 14.39 19.58
N SER A 77 -0.02 14.71 20.46
CA SER A 77 -0.27 15.05 21.87
C SER A 77 -0.48 16.53 22.14
N ARG A 78 -0.34 17.39 21.12
CA ARG A 78 -0.48 18.83 21.32
C ARG A 78 -1.94 19.20 21.65
N PRO A 79 -2.16 20.27 22.43
CA PRO A 79 -3.50 20.81 22.67
C PRO A 79 -4.24 21.05 21.35
N GLY A 80 -5.54 20.74 21.33
CA GLY A 80 -6.40 20.93 20.15
C GLY A 80 -6.36 19.78 19.14
N VAL A 81 -5.21 19.12 18.93
CA VAL A 81 -5.07 18.04 17.92
C VAL A 81 -6.07 16.90 18.15
N GLY A 82 -6.25 16.48 19.41
CA GLY A 82 -7.20 15.41 19.72
C GLY A 82 -8.65 15.70 19.33
N GLN A 83 -9.06 16.97 19.23
CA GLN A 83 -10.39 17.32 18.74
C GLN A 83 -10.48 17.08 17.23
N GLU A 84 -9.47 17.52 16.50
CA GLU A 84 -9.38 17.38 15.04
C GLU A 84 -9.28 15.93 14.58
N LEU A 85 -8.57 15.09 15.36
CA LEU A 85 -8.52 13.65 15.09
C LEU A 85 -9.92 12.99 15.16
N ARG A 86 -10.85 13.52 15.96
CA ARG A 86 -12.24 13.02 15.99
C ARG A 86 -13.04 13.44 14.76
N HIS A 87 -12.65 14.55 14.14
CA HIS A 87 -13.23 15.07 12.89
C HIS A 87 -12.41 14.64 11.66
N ALA A 88 -11.54 13.63 11.79
CA ALA A 88 -10.61 13.24 10.73
C ALA A 88 -11.30 12.94 9.38
N LYS A 89 -12.53 12.44 9.41
CA LYS A 89 -13.36 12.15 8.22
C LYS A 89 -13.57 13.39 7.34
N ASP A 90 -13.67 14.58 7.93
CA ASP A 90 -13.97 15.83 7.22
C ASP A 90 -12.79 16.32 6.35
N TYR A 91 -11.60 15.78 6.64
CA TYR A 91 -10.35 16.05 5.95
C TYR A 91 -10.01 15.01 4.87
N VAL A 92 -10.75 13.90 4.80
CA VAL A 92 -10.47 12.81 3.84
C VAL A 92 -10.87 13.25 2.43
N GLU A 93 -9.94 13.16 1.50
CA GLU A 93 -10.19 13.30 0.06
C GLU A 93 -10.62 11.96 -0.55
N GLY A 94 -9.99 10.87 -0.12
CA GLY A 94 -10.34 9.52 -0.54
C GLY A 94 -9.67 8.44 0.30
N TYR A 95 -10.17 7.21 0.19
CA TYR A 95 -9.58 6.06 0.87
C TYR A 95 -9.74 4.79 0.04
N ASP A 96 -8.90 3.79 0.34
CA ASP A 96 -8.94 2.47 -0.26
C ASP A 96 -8.58 1.40 0.79
N TYR A 97 -8.86 0.14 0.48
CA TYR A 97 -8.45 -1.01 1.29
C TYR A 97 -7.54 -1.93 0.49
N ARG A 98 -6.42 -2.29 1.10
CA ARG A 98 -5.52 -3.32 0.60
C ARG A 98 -5.53 -4.51 1.54
N GLN A 99 -5.63 -5.72 0.99
CA GLN A 99 -5.38 -6.94 1.75
C GLN A 99 -3.93 -7.37 1.53
N ASP A 100 -3.19 -7.41 2.63
CA ASP A 100 -1.81 -7.87 2.68
C ASP A 100 -1.80 -9.30 3.22
N GLU A 101 -1.38 -10.25 2.37
CA GLU A 101 -1.13 -11.63 2.78
C GLU A 101 0.28 -11.76 3.35
N GLY A 102 0.39 -12.41 4.50
CA GLY A 102 1.64 -12.65 5.21
C GLY A 102 1.65 -14.02 5.86
N VAL A 103 2.70 -14.28 6.63
CA VAL A 103 2.84 -15.52 7.38
C VAL A 103 2.82 -15.19 8.87
N GLY A 104 1.88 -15.78 9.59
CA GLY A 104 1.76 -15.62 11.04
C GLY A 104 2.87 -16.34 11.81
N PRO A 105 2.99 -16.11 13.12
CA PRO A 105 4.04 -16.71 13.96
C PRO A 105 4.08 -18.25 13.94
N SER A 106 2.94 -18.89 13.65
CA SER A 106 2.80 -20.35 13.55
C SER A 106 3.11 -20.92 12.17
N GLY A 107 3.47 -20.09 11.19
CA GLY A 107 3.64 -20.50 9.79
C GLY A 107 2.34 -20.55 8.99
N ALA A 108 1.18 -20.29 9.61
CA ALA A 108 -0.10 -20.21 8.92
C ALA A 108 -0.25 -18.90 8.11
N PRO A 109 -0.96 -18.89 6.97
CA PRO A 109 -1.29 -17.67 6.25
C PRO A 109 -2.04 -16.68 7.16
N SER A 110 -1.65 -15.42 7.11
CA SER A 110 -2.30 -14.32 7.82
C SER A 110 -2.72 -13.24 6.85
N TYR A 111 -3.94 -12.71 7.01
CA TYR A 111 -4.44 -11.61 6.18
C TYR A 111 -4.57 -10.35 7.03
N THR A 112 -3.90 -9.27 6.61
CA THR A 112 -4.03 -7.95 7.23
C THR A 112 -4.80 -7.05 6.29
N THR A 113 -5.87 -6.41 6.78
CA THR A 113 -6.55 -5.36 6.02
C THR A 113 -5.90 -4.02 6.36
N THR A 114 -5.37 -3.35 5.36
CA THR A 114 -4.73 -2.05 5.46
C THR A 114 -5.65 -1.00 4.83
N LEU A 115 -6.00 0.04 5.59
CA LEU A 115 -6.72 1.21 5.10
C LEU A 115 -5.68 2.24 4.61
N ILE A 116 -5.77 2.61 3.34
CA ILE A 116 -5.01 3.71 2.75
C ILE A 116 -5.89 4.95 2.73
N VAL A 117 -5.42 6.05 3.29
CA VAL A 117 -6.17 7.30 3.40
C VAL A 117 -5.38 8.41 2.73
N ARG A 118 -6.06 9.20 1.89
CA ARG A 118 -5.57 10.44 1.30
C ARG A 118 -6.38 11.60 1.87
N PHE A 119 -5.70 12.59 2.40
CA PHE A 119 -6.32 13.78 2.97
C PHE A 119 -6.18 14.97 2.02
N ASP A 120 -7.18 15.85 2.05
CA ASP A 120 -7.17 17.13 1.35
C ASP A 120 -6.04 18.02 1.92
N PRO A 121 -5.01 18.36 1.11
CA PRO A 121 -3.88 19.13 1.59
C PRO A 121 -4.28 20.52 2.11
N GLN A 122 -5.25 21.20 1.49
CA GLN A 122 -5.64 22.54 1.88
C GLN A 122 -6.32 22.55 3.25
N LYS A 123 -7.20 21.57 3.50
CA LYS A 123 -7.85 21.45 4.81
C LYS A 123 -6.86 21.06 5.90
N VAL A 124 -5.96 20.12 5.60
CA VAL A 124 -4.93 19.69 6.54
C VAL A 124 -3.97 20.83 6.87
N ASP A 125 -3.50 21.58 5.87
CA ASP A 125 -2.62 22.73 6.09
C ASP A 125 -3.33 23.84 6.89
N GLY A 126 -4.62 24.06 6.63
CA GLY A 126 -5.43 25.00 7.39
C GLY A 126 -5.47 24.67 8.87
N ILE A 127 -5.70 23.39 9.22
CA ILE A 127 -5.73 22.98 10.62
C ILE A 127 -4.35 22.90 11.26
N VAL A 128 -3.32 22.49 10.51
CA VAL A 128 -1.91 22.52 10.95
C VAL A 128 -1.52 23.95 11.33
N ALA A 129 -1.87 24.93 10.51
CA ALA A 129 -1.63 26.35 10.78
C ALA A 129 -2.44 26.86 11.99
N ALA A 130 -3.73 26.53 12.07
CA ALA A 130 -4.60 26.95 13.17
C ALA A 130 -4.16 26.37 14.53
N LEU A 131 -3.64 25.15 14.53
CA LEU A 131 -3.08 24.49 15.72
C LEU A 131 -1.65 24.94 16.04
N GLY A 132 -1.02 25.76 15.20
CA GLY A 132 0.37 26.18 15.35
C GLY A 132 1.35 25.01 15.34
N LEU A 133 1.05 23.95 14.57
CA LEU A 133 1.96 22.84 14.39
C LEU A 133 3.19 23.34 13.60
N PRO A 134 4.42 23.03 14.04
CA PRO A 134 5.59 23.35 13.23
C PRO A 134 5.46 22.65 11.88
N VAL A 135 5.84 23.32 10.80
CA VAL A 135 5.84 22.75 9.45
C VAL A 135 7.27 22.69 8.96
N TRP A 136 7.71 21.52 8.50
CA TRP A 136 9.05 21.40 7.93
C TRP A 136 9.11 22.14 6.58
N PRO A 137 10.05 23.09 6.38
CA PRO A 137 10.17 23.80 5.12
C PRO A 137 10.52 22.86 3.96
N GLN A 138 9.93 23.14 2.79
CA GLN A 138 10.14 22.40 1.55
C GLN A 138 11.04 23.22 0.59
N PRO A 139 11.96 22.59 -0.16
CA PRO A 139 12.23 21.15 -0.24
C PRO A 139 13.03 20.62 0.98
N ARG A 140 12.69 19.42 1.46
CA ARG A 140 13.42 18.77 2.57
C ARG A 140 14.89 18.51 2.17
N PRO A 141 15.88 18.90 2.99
CA PRO A 141 17.28 18.57 2.75
C PRO A 141 17.44 17.05 2.70
N LYS A 142 18.13 16.52 1.70
CA LYS A 142 18.42 15.07 1.61
C LYS A 142 19.61 14.75 2.51
N PRO A 143 19.43 14.08 3.67
CA PRO A 143 20.56 13.78 4.55
C PRO A 143 21.47 12.73 3.91
N VAL A 144 22.78 12.88 4.09
CA VAL A 144 23.77 11.87 3.71
C VAL A 144 24.23 11.16 4.98
N LEU A 145 24.00 9.85 5.07
CA LEU A 145 24.46 9.01 6.17
C LEU A 145 25.69 8.20 5.76
N TRP A 146 26.79 8.38 6.49
CA TRP A 146 27.97 7.55 6.38
C TRP A 146 27.92 6.49 7.49
N LEU A 147 27.63 5.24 7.13
CA LEU A 147 27.56 4.13 8.08
C LEU A 147 28.84 3.31 8.01
N ALA A 148 29.56 3.22 9.13
CA ALA A 148 30.67 2.30 9.32
C ALA A 148 30.21 1.13 10.19
N ILE A 149 30.59 -0.10 9.81
CA ILE A 149 30.36 -1.30 10.59
C ILE A 149 31.70 -1.95 10.92
N ASP A 150 31.76 -2.61 12.07
CA ASP A 150 32.82 -3.54 12.42
C ASP A 150 32.18 -4.87 12.79
N ASP A 151 32.34 -5.87 11.92
CA ASP A 151 31.78 -7.22 12.06
C ASP A 151 32.85 -8.24 12.49
N GLY A 152 33.92 -7.78 13.15
CA GLY A 152 35.06 -8.61 13.55
C GLY A 152 36.07 -8.82 12.41
N LYS A 153 35.86 -8.22 11.24
CA LYS A 153 36.82 -8.17 10.12
C LYS A 153 37.44 -6.78 9.93
N GLY A 154 37.22 -5.87 10.88
CA GLY A 154 37.70 -4.49 10.86
C GLY A 154 36.66 -3.50 10.34
N ALA A 155 36.83 -2.23 10.73
CA ALA A 155 35.95 -1.14 10.37
C ALA A 155 35.89 -0.93 8.85
N ARG A 156 34.68 -0.95 8.28
CA ARG A 156 34.45 -0.63 6.86
C ARG A 156 33.18 0.18 6.67
N LEU A 157 33.19 1.02 5.63
CA LEU A 157 31.98 1.72 5.20
C LEU A 157 31.00 0.74 4.55
N VAL A 158 29.72 0.88 4.89
CA VAL A 158 28.63 0.12 4.27
C VAL A 158 28.38 0.71 2.88
N GLY A 159 28.83 -0.02 1.84
CA GLY A 159 28.45 0.29 0.46
C GLY A 159 27.01 -0.13 0.16
N LEU A 160 26.40 0.44 -0.88
CA LEU A 160 25.02 0.18 -1.34
C LEU A 160 24.70 -1.31 -1.57
N ASN A 161 25.73 -2.14 -1.73
CA ASN A 161 25.62 -3.57 -1.99
C ASN A 161 25.34 -4.38 -0.70
N GLN A 162 25.55 -3.79 0.49
CA GLN A 162 25.27 -4.38 1.81
C GLN A 162 23.90 -3.89 2.33
N ASN A 163 22.85 -4.21 1.57
CA ASN A 163 21.49 -3.66 1.70
C ASN A 163 20.74 -4.04 2.99
N ASN A 164 21.12 -5.10 3.70
CA ASN A 164 20.33 -5.60 4.82
C ASN A 164 20.38 -4.70 6.07
N VAL A 165 21.46 -3.93 6.25
CA VAL A 165 21.60 -2.97 7.37
C VAL A 165 20.99 -1.60 7.02
N ALA A 166 21.00 -1.23 5.74
CA ALA A 166 20.49 0.07 5.27
C ALA A 166 18.96 0.10 5.11
N LYS A 167 18.34 -1.03 4.75
CA LYS A 167 16.88 -1.13 4.48
C LYS A 167 15.99 -0.56 5.59
N PRO A 168 16.15 -0.92 6.89
CA PRO A 168 15.30 -0.38 7.95
C PRO A 168 15.42 1.13 8.13
N LEU A 169 16.62 1.69 7.88
CA LEU A 169 16.87 3.12 7.97
C LEU A 169 16.18 3.88 6.83
N THR A 170 16.29 3.36 5.60
CA THR A 170 15.60 3.93 4.44
C THR A 170 14.08 3.86 4.60
N GLN A 171 13.55 2.73 5.08
CA GLN A 171 12.11 2.57 5.35
C GLN A 171 11.62 3.62 6.36
N ARG A 172 12.36 3.80 7.46
CA ARG A 172 12.07 4.80 8.49
C ARG A 172 12.16 6.23 7.95
N ALA A 173 13.07 6.50 7.02
CA ALA A 173 13.15 7.81 6.36
C ALA A 173 11.91 8.08 5.49
N ILE A 174 11.48 7.10 4.69
CA ILE A 174 10.28 7.21 3.85
C ILE A 174 9.02 7.40 4.71
N GLU A 175 8.89 6.67 5.83
CA GLU A 175 7.77 6.82 6.77
C GLU A 175 7.63 8.25 7.32
N ARG A 176 8.75 8.97 7.47
CA ARG A 176 8.80 10.32 8.05
C ARG A 176 8.58 11.44 7.02
N GLY A 177 8.61 11.12 5.73
CA GLY A 177 8.58 12.08 4.62
C GLY A 177 9.94 12.73 4.37
#